data_AF-A0AAD9GK48-F1
#
_entry.id   AF-A0AAD9GK48-F1
#
_cell.length_a   1.000
_cell.length_b   1.000
_cell.length_c   1.000
_cell.angle_alpha   90.00
_cell.angle_beta   90.00
_cell.angle_gamma   90.00
#
_symmetry.space_group_name_H-M   'P 1'
#
loop_
_entity.id
_entity.type
_entity.pdbx_description
1 polymer ?
#
loop_
_entity_poly.entity_id
_entity_poly.type
_entity_poly.pdbx_seq_one_letter_code
_entity_poly.pdbx_strand_id
1 'polypeptide(L)'
;MTDLFLLIANEGILAKIQYVSLGYNLSGFLLLVYEIIETLSCVRERYRLFFKRLWFSYETAFLGELLSAALQEKMISALNRADVFEKSKPTALEISYYFWSLVAHGNYVLVLTGFVLSVRTLWAVGYVWSRHRQNMWKIFTEPCSVDSTLKLRGKMTSLGGYRYDNGKLFYRTDALKAFGLLKLEEKDGTEYLVLQKQNWLGTTRSNLYVIGKVSGQSVEACGERPCTGQVTFFDRRLGGNIGSRRPLYIQVRRA
;
A
#
# COMPACT_ATOMS: atom_id res chain seq x y z
N MET A 1 33.43 5.19 -8.84
CA MET A 1 32.71 6.28 -8.13
C MET A 1 32.21 7.35 -9.11
N THR A 2 31.92 7.01 -10.37
CA THR A 2 31.68 8.01 -11.43
C THR A 2 30.24 8.06 -11.89
N ASP A 3 29.44 7.00 -11.72
CA ASP A 3 28.13 6.93 -12.36
C ASP A 3 26.99 7.59 -11.53
N LEU A 4 27.06 7.56 -10.20
CA LEU A 4 26.18 8.37 -9.36
C LEU A 4 26.57 9.87 -9.42
N PHE A 5 27.86 10.16 -9.69
CA PHE A 5 28.39 11.51 -9.89
C PHE A 5 28.04 12.10 -11.26
N LEU A 6 27.93 11.27 -12.31
CA LEU A 6 27.43 11.67 -13.63
C LEU A 6 25.96 12.10 -13.61
N LEU A 7 25.18 11.60 -12.65
CA LEU A 7 23.79 12.01 -12.41
C LEU A 7 23.70 13.40 -11.73
N ILE A 8 24.76 13.78 -11.01
CA ILE A 8 24.91 15.11 -10.37
C ILE A 8 25.47 16.15 -11.36
N ALA A 9 26.15 15.70 -12.43
CA ALA A 9 26.88 16.58 -13.35
C ALA A 9 26.04 17.24 -14.46
N ASN A 10 24.79 16.83 -14.66
CA ASN A 10 23.92 17.47 -15.66
C ASN A 10 23.07 18.57 -15.03
N GLU A 11 23.56 19.80 -15.02
CA GLU A 11 22.68 20.95 -14.77
C GLU A 11 21.65 21.05 -15.90
N GLY A 12 20.36 20.96 -15.57
CA GLY A 12 19.28 21.15 -16.55
C GLY A 12 18.00 20.34 -16.29
N ILE A 13 17.08 20.39 -17.26
CA ILE A 13 15.77 19.71 -17.20
C ILE A 13 15.92 18.18 -17.16
N LEU A 14 16.97 17.63 -17.79
CA LEU A 14 17.26 16.19 -17.83
C LEU A 14 17.57 15.59 -16.45
N ALA A 15 18.32 16.29 -15.58
CA ALA A 15 18.58 15.79 -14.24
C ALA A 15 17.31 15.80 -13.38
N LYS A 16 16.44 16.81 -13.53
CA LYS A 16 15.12 16.81 -12.85
C LYS A 16 14.28 15.59 -13.23
N ILE A 17 14.27 15.21 -14.50
CA ILE A 17 13.60 14.00 -14.97
C ILE A 17 14.20 12.74 -14.33
N GLN A 18 15.53 12.68 -14.19
CA GLN A 18 16.18 11.55 -13.54
C GLN A 18 15.84 11.44 -12.04
N TYR A 19 15.74 12.57 -11.32
CA TYR A 19 15.30 12.56 -9.91
C TYR A 19 13.83 12.14 -9.75
N VAL A 20 12.95 12.59 -10.65
CA VAL A 20 11.56 12.12 -10.70
C VAL A 20 11.49 10.61 -10.92
N SER A 21 12.26 10.11 -11.89
CA SER A 21 12.38 8.67 -12.18
C SER A 21 12.92 7.89 -10.97
N LEU A 22 13.93 8.43 -10.27
CA LEU A 22 14.48 7.85 -9.06
C LEU A 22 13.42 7.75 -7.94
N GLY A 23 12.64 8.80 -7.72
CA GLY A 23 11.54 8.79 -6.74
C GLY A 23 10.47 7.75 -7.07
N TYR A 24 10.09 7.63 -8.35
CA TYR A 24 9.15 6.61 -8.83
C TYR A 24 9.70 5.18 -8.63
N ASN A 25 10.95 4.93 -9.01
CA ASN A 25 11.60 3.64 -8.82
C ASN A 25 11.72 3.27 -7.34
N LEU A 26 11.98 4.25 -6.48
CA LEU A 26 12.04 4.04 -5.03
C LEU A 26 10.65 3.70 -4.45
N SER A 27 9.59 4.34 -4.94
CA SER A 27 8.19 4.01 -4.59
C SER A 27 7.85 2.57 -4.99
N GLY A 28 8.23 2.15 -6.20
CA GLY A 28 8.07 0.77 -6.67
C GLY A 28 8.89 -0.24 -5.86
N PHE A 29 10.14 0.10 -5.52
CA PHE A 29 10.99 -0.72 -4.66
C PHE A 29 10.39 -0.91 -3.26
N LEU A 30 9.89 0.17 -2.64
CA LEU A 30 9.19 0.12 -1.35
C LEU A 30 7.98 -0.83 -1.39
N LEU A 31 7.19 -0.77 -2.46
CA LEU A 31 6.05 -1.67 -2.66
C LEU A 31 6.52 -3.12 -2.76
N LEU A 32 7.55 -3.40 -3.56
CA LEU A 32 8.09 -4.74 -3.74
C LEU A 32 8.65 -5.32 -2.42
N VAL A 33 9.39 -4.52 -1.64
CA VAL A 33 9.88 -4.92 -0.31
C VAL A 33 8.71 -5.25 0.60
N TYR A 34 7.67 -4.42 0.61
CA TYR A 34 6.47 -4.67 1.41
C TYR A 34 5.73 -5.96 0.96
N GLU A 35 5.62 -6.22 -0.35
CA GLU A 35 5.03 -7.45 -0.89
C GLU A 35 5.82 -8.70 -0.49
N ILE A 36 7.16 -8.63 -0.50
CA ILE A 36 8.03 -9.72 0.00
C ILE A 36 7.77 -9.98 1.48
N ILE A 37 7.74 -8.93 2.31
CA ILE A 37 7.47 -9.06 3.76
C ILE A 37 6.08 -9.65 4.02
N GLU A 38 5.06 -9.23 3.26
CA GLU A 38 3.71 -9.77 3.35
C GLU A 38 3.65 -11.24 2.93
N THR A 39 4.40 -11.64 1.90
CA THR A 39 4.48 -13.03 1.43
C THR A 39 5.18 -13.94 2.45
N LEU A 40 6.23 -13.44 3.10
CA LEU A 40 6.94 -14.15 4.17
C LEU A 40 6.11 -14.29 5.45
N SER A 41 4.89 -13.73 5.51
CA SER A 41 3.98 -13.77 6.67
C SER A 41 4.64 -13.31 7.97
N CYS A 42 5.67 -12.46 7.88
CA CYS A 42 6.49 -12.03 9.01
C CYS A 42 5.75 -11.04 9.93
N VAL A 43 4.71 -10.39 9.42
CA VAL A 43 3.98 -9.31 10.11
C VAL A 43 2.54 -9.69 10.37
N ARG A 44 2.10 -9.53 11.63
CA ARG A 44 0.70 -9.73 12.02
C ARG A 44 -0.22 -8.79 11.23
N GLU A 45 -1.40 -9.29 10.86
CA GLU A 45 -2.36 -8.57 10.02
C GLU A 45 -2.68 -7.14 10.48
N ARG A 46 -2.79 -6.89 11.79
CA ARG A 46 -3.04 -5.56 12.33
C ARG A 46 -1.96 -4.56 11.94
N TYR A 47 -0.69 -4.94 12.06
CA TYR A 47 0.45 -4.09 11.68
C TYR A 47 0.58 -3.98 10.16
N ARG A 48 0.32 -5.08 9.45
CA ARG A 48 0.30 -5.09 7.99
C ARG A 48 -0.67 -4.04 7.44
N LEU A 49 -1.93 -4.07 7.89
CA LEU A 49 -2.95 -3.10 7.47
C LEU A 49 -2.62 -1.67 7.88
N PHE A 50 -2.06 -1.49 9.08
CA PHE A 50 -1.61 -0.20 9.57
C PHE A 50 -0.55 0.42 8.64
N PHE A 51 0.55 -0.29 8.37
CA PHE A 51 1.61 0.19 7.49
C PHE A 51 1.12 0.35 6.04
N LYS A 52 0.25 -0.54 5.56
CA LYS A 52 -0.37 -0.44 4.25
C LYS A 52 -1.16 0.86 4.09
N ARG A 53 -2.01 1.21 5.06
CA ARG A 53 -2.78 2.46 5.01
C ARG A 53 -1.91 3.70 5.21
N LEU A 54 -0.84 3.59 6.00
CA LEU A 54 0.04 4.71 6.30
C LEU A 54 0.97 5.07 5.12
N TRP A 55 1.54 4.08 4.44
CA TRP A 55 2.57 4.28 3.42
C TRP A 55 2.12 3.95 2.00
N PHE A 56 1.08 3.13 1.86
CA PHE A 56 0.59 2.61 0.57
C PHE A 56 -0.89 2.97 0.37
N SER A 57 -1.19 4.27 0.46
CA SER A 57 -2.45 4.84 -0.01
C SER A 57 -2.24 5.73 -1.24
N TYR A 58 -3.26 5.83 -2.10
CA TYR A 58 -3.20 6.69 -3.28
C TYR A 58 -2.93 8.15 -2.91
N GLU A 59 -3.56 8.64 -1.83
CA GLU A 59 -3.43 10.02 -1.37
C GLU A 59 -2.00 10.31 -0.88
N THR A 60 -1.38 9.37 -0.17
CA THR A 60 0.00 9.50 0.33
C THR A 60 1.03 9.31 -0.76
N ALA A 61 0.81 8.36 -1.67
CA ALA A 61 1.74 8.11 -2.75
C ALA A 61 1.82 9.29 -3.70
N PHE A 62 0.67 9.87 -4.08
CA PHE A 62 0.63 11.06 -4.93
C PHE A 62 1.45 12.22 -4.36
N LEU A 63 1.22 12.60 -3.09
CA LEU A 63 1.97 13.71 -2.50
C LEU A 63 3.42 13.33 -2.19
N GLY A 64 3.65 12.11 -1.73
CA GLY A 64 4.99 11.60 -1.47
C GLY A 64 5.86 11.64 -2.73
N GLU A 65 5.33 11.23 -3.87
CA GLU A 65 6.03 11.26 -5.16
C GLU A 65 6.22 12.68 -5.67
N LEU A 66 5.21 13.55 -5.52
CA LEU A 66 5.31 14.97 -5.89
C LEU A 66 6.41 15.69 -5.10
N LEU A 67 6.43 15.52 -3.78
CA LEU A 67 7.44 16.15 -2.92
C LEU A 67 8.82 15.52 -3.10
N SER A 68 8.89 14.23 -3.39
CA SER A 68 10.15 13.58 -3.76
C SER A 68 10.70 14.18 -5.05
N ALA A 69 9.88 14.28 -6.11
CA ALA A 69 10.29 14.93 -7.35
C ALA A 69 10.78 16.37 -7.14
N ALA A 70 10.18 17.13 -6.21
CA ALA A 70 10.53 18.52 -5.95
C ALA A 70 11.75 18.72 -5.03
N LEU A 71 12.00 17.83 -4.07
CA LEU A 71 12.97 18.03 -2.99
C LEU A 71 14.16 17.07 -3.00
N GLN A 72 14.06 15.95 -3.74
CA GLN A 72 15.07 14.90 -3.74
C GLN A 72 16.43 15.37 -4.28
N GLU A 73 16.43 16.23 -5.29
CA GLU A 73 17.64 16.89 -5.81
C GLU A 73 18.37 17.68 -4.69
N LYS A 74 17.63 18.53 -3.96
CA LYS A 74 18.19 19.34 -2.87
C LYS A 74 18.74 18.46 -1.75
N MET A 75 18.04 17.37 -1.42
CA MET A 75 18.47 16.46 -0.37
C MET A 75 19.75 15.70 -0.76
N ILE A 76 19.84 15.22 -1.99
CA ILE A 76 21.05 14.55 -2.50
C ILE A 76 22.22 15.54 -2.52
N SER A 77 22.00 16.78 -2.99
CA SER A 77 23.02 17.84 -2.96
C SER A 77 23.51 18.12 -1.54
N ALA A 78 22.59 18.21 -0.56
CA ALA A 78 22.94 18.40 0.84
C ALA A 78 23.72 17.23 1.43
N LEU A 79 23.33 15.98 1.11
CA LEU A 79 24.04 14.77 1.55
C LEU A 79 25.47 14.70 0.98
N ASN A 80 25.64 15.07 -0.29
CA ASN A 80 26.96 15.13 -0.92
C ASN A 80 27.86 16.18 -0.25
N ARG A 81 27.31 17.35 0.09
CA ARG A 81 28.04 18.43 0.78
C ARG A 81 28.37 18.13 2.24
N ALA A 82 27.71 17.15 2.85
CA ALA A 82 27.93 16.82 4.25
C ALA A 82 29.27 16.09 4.50
N ASP A 83 30.04 15.76 3.44
CA ASP A 83 31.38 15.14 3.47
C ASP A 83 31.49 13.89 4.36
N VAL A 84 30.36 13.25 4.67
CA VAL A 84 30.29 12.10 5.60
C VAL A 84 31.16 10.96 5.09
N PHE A 85 31.15 10.72 3.79
CA PHE A 85 31.95 9.65 3.18
C PHE A 85 33.38 10.08 2.84
N GLU A 86 33.65 11.38 2.66
CA GLU A 86 35.02 11.91 2.52
C GLU A 86 35.84 11.65 3.77
N LYS A 87 35.24 11.88 4.96
CA LYS A 87 35.86 11.60 6.26
C LYS A 87 36.12 10.10 6.50
N SER A 88 35.48 9.22 5.74
CA SER A 88 35.60 7.76 5.83
C SER A 88 36.52 7.12 4.78
N LYS A 89 37.19 7.93 3.95
CA LYS A 89 38.20 7.47 2.98
C LYS A 89 39.29 6.55 3.57
N PRO A 90 39.87 6.80 4.76
CA PRO A 90 40.87 5.88 5.33
C PRO A 90 40.29 4.48 5.59
N THR A 91 39.04 4.38 6.04
CA THR A 91 38.35 3.11 6.25
C THR A 91 38.04 2.39 4.93
N ALA A 92 37.77 3.14 3.86
CA ALA A 92 37.54 2.59 2.52
C ALA A 92 38.81 1.93 1.95
N LEU A 93 39.98 2.51 2.21
CA LEU A 93 41.29 1.96 1.84
C LEU A 93 41.63 0.68 2.61
N GLU A 94 41.20 0.58 3.87
CA GLU A 94 41.48 -0.55 4.75
C GLU A 94 40.65 -1.80 4.42
N ILE A 95 39.37 -1.64 4.08
CA ILE A 95 38.46 -2.78 3.84
C ILE A 95 38.40 -3.15 2.35
N SER A 96 37.91 -2.23 1.53
CA SER A 96 37.79 -2.32 0.06
C SER A 96 36.93 -1.15 -0.43
N TYR A 97 37.38 -0.49 -1.49
CA TYR A 97 36.61 0.57 -2.14
C TYR A 97 35.25 0.09 -2.66
N TYR A 98 35.12 -1.16 -3.12
CA TYR A 98 33.86 -1.68 -3.63
C TYR A 98 32.83 -1.89 -2.53
N PHE A 99 33.26 -2.47 -1.41
CA PHE A 99 32.39 -2.68 -0.24
C PHE A 99 31.96 -1.33 0.35
N TRP A 100 32.88 -0.40 0.52
CA TRP A 100 32.56 0.91 1.07
C TRP A 100 31.66 1.74 0.15
N SER A 101 31.82 1.61 -1.17
CA SER A 101 30.90 2.18 -2.15
C SER A 101 29.49 1.61 -2.02
N LEU A 102 29.35 0.30 -1.78
CA LEU A 102 28.04 -0.33 -1.54
C LEU A 102 27.38 0.21 -0.27
N VAL A 103 28.14 0.34 0.83
CA VAL A 103 27.65 0.93 2.09
C VAL A 103 27.18 2.38 1.87
N ALA A 104 27.97 3.18 1.13
CA ALA A 104 27.60 4.54 0.81
C ALA A 104 26.29 4.62 0.01
N HIS A 105 26.14 3.81 -1.05
CA HIS A 105 24.89 3.74 -1.83
C HIS A 105 23.71 3.27 -0.98
N GLY A 106 23.91 2.25 -0.13
CA GLY A 106 22.89 1.77 0.80
C GLY A 106 22.40 2.88 1.71
N ASN A 107 23.31 3.69 2.25
CA ASN A 107 22.95 4.84 3.09
C ASN A 107 22.15 5.89 2.31
N TYR A 108 22.54 6.23 1.07
CA TYR A 108 21.75 7.13 0.23
C TYR A 108 20.32 6.61 0.02
N VAL A 109 20.18 5.33 -0.35
CA VAL A 109 18.87 4.70 -0.53
C VAL A 109 18.05 4.73 0.77
N LEU A 110 18.66 4.45 1.92
CA LEU A 110 18.00 4.50 3.22
C LEU A 110 17.51 5.91 3.58
N VAL A 111 18.33 6.94 3.38
CA VAL A 111 17.94 8.33 3.67
C VAL A 111 16.81 8.77 2.74
N LEU A 112 16.92 8.48 1.44
CA LEU A 112 15.87 8.77 0.45
C LEU A 112 14.56 8.05 0.80
N THR A 113 14.65 6.78 1.20
CA THR A 113 13.50 5.98 1.61
C THR A 113 12.85 6.55 2.86
N GLY A 114 13.66 6.88 3.89
CA GLY A 114 13.18 7.50 5.12
C GLY A 114 12.48 8.83 4.86
N PHE A 115 13.02 9.65 3.97
CA PHE A 115 12.38 10.88 3.53
C PHE A 115 10.99 10.62 2.91
N VAL A 116 10.89 9.74 1.90
CA VAL A 116 9.61 9.39 1.28
C VAL A 116 8.60 8.91 2.32
N LEU A 117 8.99 7.96 3.18
CA LEU A 117 8.11 7.39 4.21
C LEU A 117 7.66 8.43 5.23
N SER A 118 8.54 9.35 5.63
CA SER A 118 8.19 10.44 6.56
C SER A 118 7.17 11.40 5.95
N VAL A 119 7.37 11.83 4.70
CA VAL A 119 6.42 12.68 3.97
C VAL A 119 5.06 11.99 3.86
N ARG A 120 5.05 10.70 3.46
CA ARG A 120 3.83 9.90 3.38
C ARG A 120 3.12 9.78 4.72
N THR A 121 3.86 9.55 5.79
CA THR A 121 3.33 9.44 7.15
C THR A 121 2.68 10.74 7.61
N LEU A 122 3.38 11.87 7.44
CA LEU A 122 2.87 13.20 7.81
C LEU A 122 1.59 13.53 7.02
N TRP A 123 1.59 13.24 5.72
CA TRP A 123 0.42 13.47 4.90
C TRP A 123 -0.75 12.54 5.24
N ALA A 124 -0.49 11.26 5.46
CA ALA A 124 -1.52 10.30 5.87
C ALA A 124 -2.24 10.79 7.13
N VAL A 125 -1.45 11.18 8.14
CA VAL A 125 -1.93 11.70 9.41
C VAL A 125 -2.72 12.99 9.19
N GLY A 126 -2.17 13.97 8.46
CA GLY A 126 -2.85 15.23 8.18
C GLY A 126 -4.15 15.07 7.38
N TYR A 127 -4.14 14.22 6.36
CA TYR A 127 -5.29 13.93 5.52
C TYR A 127 -6.42 13.27 6.33
N VAL A 128 -6.09 12.21 7.08
CA VAL A 128 -7.08 11.51 7.90
C VAL A 128 -7.57 12.41 9.04
N TRP A 129 -6.70 13.22 9.64
CA TRP A 129 -7.11 14.17 10.67
C TRP A 129 -8.11 15.21 10.13
N SER A 130 -7.83 15.78 8.95
CA SER A 130 -8.71 16.73 8.28
C SER A 130 -10.09 16.13 7.97
N ARG A 131 -10.13 14.90 7.46
CA ARG A 131 -11.37 14.27 6.97
C ARG A 131 -12.14 13.49 8.02
N HIS A 132 -11.46 12.92 9.02
CA HIS A 132 -12.02 11.97 9.99
C HIS A 132 -11.89 12.41 11.45
N ARG A 133 -11.30 13.58 11.73
CA ARG A 133 -11.13 14.29 13.02
C ARG A 133 -11.20 13.41 14.29
N GLN A 134 -12.38 13.00 14.74
CA GLN A 134 -12.59 12.20 15.96
C GLN A 134 -12.17 10.73 15.82
N ASN A 135 -12.17 10.16 14.61
CA ASN A 135 -11.93 8.74 14.35
C ASN A 135 -10.63 8.47 13.59
N MET A 136 -9.65 9.39 13.67
CA MET A 136 -8.43 9.32 12.87
C MET A 136 -7.67 8.00 13.08
N TRP A 137 -7.39 7.63 14.33
CA TRP A 137 -6.67 6.40 14.65
C TRP A 137 -7.40 5.14 14.17
N LYS A 138 -8.74 5.17 14.19
CA LYS A 138 -9.58 4.04 13.79
C LYS A 138 -9.43 3.72 12.30
N ILE A 139 -9.21 4.72 11.45
CA ILE A 139 -8.91 4.48 10.02
C ILE A 139 -7.63 3.67 9.85
N PHE A 140 -6.61 3.88 10.68
CA PHE A 140 -5.34 3.14 10.56
C PHE A 140 -5.38 1.78 11.24
N THR A 141 -6.06 1.64 12.38
CA THR A 141 -5.93 0.45 13.23
C THR A 141 -7.05 -0.57 13.10
N GLU A 142 -8.25 -0.16 12.68
CA GLU A 142 -9.40 -1.08 12.67
C GLU A 142 -9.36 -2.00 11.45
N PRO A 143 -9.60 -3.31 11.62
CA PRO A 143 -9.62 -4.23 10.51
C PRO A 143 -10.81 -3.91 9.58
N CYS A 144 -10.60 -4.12 8.28
CA CYS A 144 -11.65 -4.07 7.27
C CYS A 144 -11.60 -5.37 6.49
N SER A 145 -12.72 -6.11 6.49
CA SER A 145 -12.79 -7.42 5.83
C SER A 145 -12.41 -7.36 4.35
N VAL A 146 -12.72 -6.25 3.67
CA VAL A 146 -12.35 -6.04 2.25
C VAL A 146 -10.83 -5.99 2.08
N ASP A 147 -10.10 -5.28 2.95
CA ASP A 147 -8.63 -5.25 2.90
C ASP A 147 -8.04 -6.64 3.16
N SER A 148 -8.61 -7.36 4.13
CA SER A 148 -8.23 -8.73 4.46
C SER A 148 -8.50 -9.72 3.33
N THR A 149 -9.56 -9.52 2.54
CA THR A 149 -9.86 -10.31 1.34
C THR A 149 -8.95 -9.96 0.18
N LEU A 150 -8.66 -8.66 -0.03
CA LEU A 150 -7.81 -8.20 -1.12
C LEU A 150 -6.35 -8.64 -0.91
N LYS A 151 -5.79 -8.55 0.30
CA LYS A 151 -4.37 -8.86 0.58
C LYS A 151 -3.46 -8.18 -0.47
N LEU A 152 -2.54 -8.92 -1.06
CA LEU A 152 -1.64 -8.51 -2.14
C LEU A 152 -2.35 -8.15 -3.47
N ARG A 153 -3.63 -8.49 -3.66
CA ARG A 153 -4.37 -8.15 -4.88
C ARG A 153 -4.66 -6.66 -4.99
N GLY A 154 -4.80 -5.98 -3.86
CA GLY A 154 -4.91 -4.52 -3.79
C GLY A 154 -3.56 -3.91 -3.44
N LYS A 155 -2.86 -3.31 -4.41
CA LYS A 155 -1.54 -2.69 -4.17
C LYS A 155 -1.62 -1.48 -3.25
N MET A 156 -2.71 -0.71 -3.36
CA MET A 156 -2.90 0.53 -2.62
C MET A 156 -4.30 0.58 -2.01
N THR A 157 -4.40 1.30 -0.90
CA THR A 157 -5.68 1.65 -0.25
C THR A 157 -6.06 3.09 -0.57
N SER A 158 -7.29 3.50 -0.22
CA SER A 158 -7.71 4.90 -0.30
C SER A 158 -8.20 5.34 1.06
N LEU A 159 -7.46 6.27 1.67
CA LEU A 159 -7.79 6.79 2.99
C LEU A 159 -9.13 7.52 2.97
N GLY A 160 -9.41 8.28 1.90
CA GLY A 160 -10.65 9.01 1.73
C GLY A 160 -11.87 8.12 1.45
N GLY A 161 -11.62 6.90 0.98
CA GLY A 161 -12.61 5.88 0.66
C GLY A 161 -13.17 5.14 1.87
N TYR A 162 -12.56 5.28 3.05
CA TYR A 162 -13.07 4.65 4.27
C TYR A 162 -14.20 5.45 4.94
N ARG A 163 -15.00 4.73 5.72
CA ARG A 163 -15.99 5.25 6.65
C ARG A 163 -16.00 4.38 7.89
N TYR A 164 -15.70 5.00 9.03
CA TYR A 164 -15.86 4.37 10.34
C TYR A 164 -17.29 4.58 10.83
N ASP A 165 -17.98 3.50 11.16
CA ASP A 165 -19.36 3.54 11.65
C ASP A 165 -19.62 2.34 12.59
N ASN A 166 -20.37 2.55 13.68
CA ASN A 166 -20.74 1.51 14.65
C ASN A 166 -19.58 0.60 15.09
N GLY A 167 -18.43 1.20 15.38
CA GLY A 167 -17.25 0.46 15.84
C GLY A 167 -16.48 -0.28 14.75
N LYS A 168 -16.88 -0.17 13.47
CA LYS A 168 -16.37 -0.94 12.35
C LYS A 168 -15.93 -0.05 11.20
N LEU A 169 -14.92 -0.50 10.46
CA LEU A 169 -14.39 0.22 9.31
C LEU A 169 -14.92 -0.36 8.00
N PHE A 170 -15.50 0.48 7.16
CA PHE A 170 -16.05 0.09 5.85
C PHE A 170 -15.43 0.92 4.73
N TYR A 171 -15.38 0.36 3.53
CA TYR A 171 -15.25 1.13 2.30
C TYR A 171 -16.61 1.69 1.88
N ARG A 172 -16.60 2.93 1.42
CA ARG A 172 -17.74 3.58 0.77
C ARG A 172 -17.97 2.96 -0.62
N THR A 173 -19.19 3.11 -1.14
CA THR A 173 -19.60 2.56 -2.43
C THR A 173 -18.82 3.15 -3.61
N ASP A 174 -18.56 4.45 -3.58
CA ASP A 174 -17.72 5.16 -4.55
C ASP A 174 -16.28 4.60 -4.57
N ALA A 175 -15.71 4.32 -3.40
CA ALA A 175 -14.38 3.72 -3.29
C ALA A 175 -14.34 2.29 -3.84
N LEU A 176 -15.36 1.46 -3.54
CA LEU A 176 -15.48 0.10 -4.10
C LEU A 176 -15.57 0.15 -5.63
N LYS A 177 -16.35 1.09 -6.17
CA LYS A 177 -16.48 1.33 -7.63
C LYS A 177 -15.15 1.78 -8.23
N ALA A 178 -14.45 2.71 -7.59
CA ALA A 178 -13.15 3.21 -8.05
C ALA A 178 -12.06 2.12 -8.06
N PHE A 179 -12.13 1.16 -7.14
CA PHE A 179 -11.24 -0.01 -7.14
C PHE A 179 -11.64 -1.11 -8.14
N GLY A 180 -12.74 -0.92 -8.88
CA GLY A 180 -13.25 -1.94 -9.80
C GLY A 180 -13.72 -3.20 -9.09
N LEU A 181 -14.19 -3.09 -7.84
CA LEU A 181 -14.73 -4.20 -7.08
C LEU A 181 -16.20 -4.40 -7.46
N LEU A 182 -16.50 -5.60 -7.95
CA LEU A 182 -17.78 -5.94 -8.54
C LEU A 182 -18.52 -6.98 -7.68
N LYS A 183 -19.84 -6.95 -7.74
CA LYS A 183 -20.75 -7.92 -7.15
C LYS A 183 -21.15 -8.95 -8.20
N LEU A 184 -20.98 -10.22 -7.87
CA LEU A 184 -21.66 -11.33 -8.53
C LEU A 184 -22.76 -11.85 -7.61
N GLU A 185 -23.95 -12.07 -8.15
CA GLU A 185 -25.06 -12.68 -7.43
C GLU A 185 -25.40 -14.00 -8.14
N GLU A 186 -25.30 -15.11 -7.41
CA GLU A 186 -25.69 -16.42 -7.92
C GLU A 186 -27.20 -16.64 -7.77
N LYS A 187 -27.72 -17.65 -8.47
CA LYS A 187 -29.18 -17.93 -8.51
C LYS A 187 -29.77 -18.28 -7.14
N ASP A 188 -28.94 -18.71 -6.21
CA ASP A 188 -29.28 -19.01 -4.82
C ASP A 188 -29.36 -17.75 -3.92
N GLY A 189 -29.11 -16.55 -4.48
CA GLY A 189 -29.04 -15.29 -3.76
C GLY A 189 -27.70 -15.07 -3.05
N THR A 190 -26.70 -15.96 -3.23
CA THR A 190 -25.39 -15.77 -2.65
C THR A 190 -24.63 -14.69 -3.41
N GLU A 191 -24.16 -13.68 -2.67
CA GLU A 191 -23.35 -12.60 -3.21
C GLU A 191 -21.85 -12.86 -3.05
N TYR A 192 -21.08 -12.49 -4.06
CA TYR A 192 -19.63 -12.63 -4.11
C TYR A 192 -18.95 -11.32 -4.51
N LEU A 193 -17.76 -11.11 -3.95
CA LEU A 193 -16.83 -10.05 -4.33
C LEU A 193 -15.99 -10.53 -5.51
N VAL A 194 -16.03 -9.79 -6.60
CA VAL A 194 -15.31 -10.05 -7.84
C VAL A 194 -14.30 -8.94 -8.09
N LEU A 195 -13.12 -9.32 -8.56
CA LEU A 195 -12.04 -8.43 -8.97
C LEU A 195 -11.65 -8.75 -10.41
N GLN A 196 -11.35 -7.71 -11.19
CA GLN A 196 -10.74 -7.87 -12.51
C GLN A 196 -9.23 -8.02 -12.38
N LYS A 197 -8.68 -9.13 -12.87
CA LYS A 197 -7.23 -9.33 -13.00
C LYS A 197 -6.74 -8.71 -14.31
N GLN A 198 -5.63 -7.99 -14.24
CA GLN A 198 -4.91 -7.52 -15.41
C GLN A 198 -3.77 -8.49 -15.73
N ASN A 199 -3.69 -8.92 -16.99
CA ASN A 199 -2.59 -9.73 -17.49
C ASN A 199 -1.68 -8.83 -18.33
N TRP A 200 -0.37 -9.02 -18.20
CA TRP A 200 0.65 -8.16 -18.84
C TRP A 200 0.55 -8.12 -20.37
N LEU A 201 0.04 -9.20 -20.98
CA LEU A 201 -0.06 -9.37 -22.44
C LEU A 201 -1.47 -9.16 -23.01
N GLY A 202 -2.36 -8.51 -22.25
CA GLY A 202 -3.68 -8.09 -22.73
C GLY A 202 -4.85 -8.50 -21.84
N THR A 203 -6.01 -7.91 -22.08
CA THR A 203 -7.26 -8.25 -21.40
C THR A 203 -7.93 -9.42 -22.09
N THR A 204 -7.74 -10.64 -21.60
CA THR A 204 -8.57 -11.79 -21.98
C THR A 204 -10.02 -11.58 -21.49
N ARG A 205 -11.01 -12.06 -22.26
CA ARG A 205 -12.44 -11.89 -21.94
C ARG A 205 -12.85 -12.52 -20.59
N SER A 206 -12.03 -13.42 -20.04
CA SER A 206 -12.24 -14.17 -18.79
C SER A 206 -11.37 -13.66 -17.63
N ASN A 207 -11.31 -12.34 -17.45
CA ASN A 207 -10.43 -11.71 -16.46
C ASN A 207 -11.09 -11.39 -15.11
N LEU A 208 -12.36 -11.75 -14.93
CA LEU A 208 -13.09 -11.53 -13.69
C LEU A 208 -12.95 -12.75 -12.79
N TYR A 209 -12.56 -12.54 -11.54
CA TYR A 209 -12.35 -13.59 -10.56
C TYR A 209 -13.11 -13.30 -9.27
N VAL A 210 -13.82 -14.30 -8.78
CA VAL A 210 -14.42 -14.30 -7.45
C VAL A 210 -13.32 -14.48 -6.42
N ILE A 211 -13.23 -13.56 -5.46
CA ILE A 211 -12.17 -13.54 -4.43
C ILE A 211 -12.72 -13.63 -2.99
N GLY A 212 -14.02 -13.42 -2.80
CA GLY A 212 -14.65 -13.55 -1.49
C GLY A 212 -16.16 -13.69 -1.55
N LYS A 213 -16.73 -14.27 -0.50
CA LYS A 213 -18.17 -14.36 -0.27
C LYS A 213 -18.63 -13.18 0.57
N VAL A 214 -19.71 -12.52 0.16
CA VAL A 214 -20.28 -11.39 0.89
C VAL A 214 -21.35 -11.91 1.85
N SER A 215 -21.23 -11.55 3.13
CA SER A 215 -22.21 -11.85 4.18
C SER A 215 -22.65 -10.55 4.83
N GLY A 216 -23.79 -10.01 4.38
CA GLY A 216 -24.28 -8.70 4.78
C GLY A 216 -23.35 -7.58 4.30
N GLN A 217 -22.64 -6.95 5.24
CA GLN A 217 -21.64 -5.90 4.92
C GLN A 217 -20.20 -6.42 4.96
N SER A 218 -19.94 -7.65 5.41
CA SER A 218 -18.58 -8.20 5.51
C SER A 218 -18.26 -9.14 4.36
N VAL A 219 -16.97 -9.28 4.06
CA VAL A 219 -16.46 -10.12 2.99
C VAL A 219 -15.52 -11.16 3.57
N GLU A 220 -15.79 -12.43 3.31
CA GLU A 220 -14.94 -13.54 3.71
C GLU A 220 -14.17 -14.04 2.50
N ALA A 221 -12.86 -14.26 2.63
CA ALA A 221 -12.06 -14.78 1.53
C ALA A 221 -12.51 -16.20 1.16
N CYS A 222 -12.60 -16.51 -0.13
CA CYS A 222 -12.94 -17.84 -0.62
C CYS A 222 -11.88 -18.37 -1.58
N GLY A 223 -12.01 -19.64 -1.98
CA GLY A 223 -11.23 -20.20 -3.08
C GLY A 223 -11.44 -19.35 -4.34
N GLU A 224 -10.35 -18.93 -4.95
CA GLU A 224 -10.42 -18.08 -6.13
C GLU A 224 -10.95 -18.88 -7.31
N ARG A 225 -11.91 -18.31 -8.05
CA ARG A 225 -12.47 -18.96 -9.25
C ARG A 225 -12.85 -17.94 -10.32
N PRO A 226 -12.85 -18.33 -11.60
CA PRO A 226 -13.37 -17.48 -12.67
C PRO A 226 -14.83 -17.10 -12.44
N CYS A 227 -15.17 -15.86 -12.77
CA CYS A 227 -16.54 -15.37 -12.75
C CYS A 227 -17.26 -15.78 -14.04
N THR A 228 -18.34 -16.54 -13.90
CA THR A 228 -19.15 -17.04 -15.04
C THR A 228 -20.51 -16.36 -15.16
N GLY A 229 -20.90 -15.52 -14.18
CA GLY A 229 -22.17 -14.83 -14.16
C GLY A 229 -22.08 -13.33 -14.46
N GLN A 230 -23.24 -12.68 -14.51
CA GLN A 230 -23.34 -11.24 -14.68
C GLN A 230 -22.88 -10.52 -13.42
N VAL A 231 -22.06 -9.49 -13.61
CA VAL A 231 -21.53 -8.68 -12.52
C VAL A 231 -22.17 -7.29 -12.52
N THR A 232 -22.33 -6.75 -11.33
CA THR A 232 -22.85 -5.40 -11.08
C THR A 232 -21.94 -4.68 -10.09
N PHE A 233 -22.16 -3.39 -9.84
CA PHE A 233 -21.44 -2.71 -8.76
C PHE A 233 -22.14 -2.92 -7.41
N PHE A 234 -21.41 -2.73 -6.32
CA PHE A 234 -22.02 -2.66 -5.00
C PHE A 234 -22.69 -1.31 -4.78
N ASP A 235 -23.95 -1.35 -4.35
CA ASP A 235 -24.73 -0.17 -3.94
C ASP A 235 -24.73 0.02 -2.41
N ARG A 236 -24.01 -0.84 -1.69
CA ARG A 236 -23.80 -0.73 -0.24
C ARG A 236 -22.32 -0.76 0.13
N ARG A 237 -22.03 -0.17 1.28
CA ARG A 237 -20.69 -0.22 1.89
C ARG A 237 -20.31 -1.65 2.30
N LEU A 238 -19.05 -1.99 2.16
CA LEU A 238 -18.49 -3.29 2.55
C LEU A 238 -17.29 -3.13 3.48
N GLY A 239 -17.10 -4.07 4.39
CA GLY A 239 -16.08 -4.07 5.41
C GLY A 239 -16.57 -4.59 6.75
N GLY A 240 -16.09 -3.97 7.82
CA GLY A 240 -16.27 -4.44 9.18
C GLY A 240 -15.41 -5.67 9.46
N ASN A 241 -15.67 -6.30 10.59
CA ASN A 241 -14.95 -7.49 10.99
C ASN A 241 -15.72 -8.75 10.56
N ILE A 242 -15.02 -9.71 9.95
CA ILE A 242 -15.54 -11.07 9.73
C ILE A 242 -15.72 -11.63 11.14
N GLY A 243 -16.96 -11.66 11.63
CA GLY A 243 -17.24 -11.67 13.06
C GLY A 243 -16.42 -12.71 13.85
N SER A 244 -15.96 -12.29 15.03
CA SER A 244 -16.08 -13.16 16.21
C SER A 244 -17.53 -13.64 16.23
N ARG A 245 -17.80 -14.83 15.69
CA ARG A 245 -18.96 -15.61 16.12
C ARG A 245 -18.82 -15.67 17.63
N ARG A 246 -19.68 -14.98 18.39
CA ARG A 246 -19.95 -15.45 19.74
C ARG A 246 -20.36 -16.90 19.55
N PRO A 247 -19.67 -17.89 20.17
CA PRO A 247 -20.19 -19.23 20.15
C PRO A 247 -21.60 -19.12 20.72
N LEU A 248 -22.61 -19.44 19.92
CA LEU A 248 -23.91 -19.78 20.42
C LEU A 248 -23.66 -21.01 21.28
N TYR A 249 -23.45 -20.79 22.58
CA TYR A 249 -23.55 -21.84 23.57
C TYR A 249 -25.00 -22.32 23.47
N ILE A 250 -25.19 -23.41 22.73
CA ILE A 250 -26.39 -24.21 22.81
C ILE A 250 -26.43 -24.70 24.25
N GLN A 251 -27.22 -24.03 25.09
CA GLN A 251 -27.59 -24.55 26.39
C GLN A 251 -28.47 -25.77 26.15
N VAL A 252 -27.86 -26.95 26.14
CA VAL A 252 -28.60 -28.19 26.25
C VAL A 252 -29.12 -28.26 27.69
N ARG A 253 -30.38 -27.86 27.89
CA ARG A 253 -31.14 -28.26 29.09
C ARG A 253 -31.28 -29.78 29.03
N ARG A 254 -30.61 -30.50 29.92
CA ARG A 254 -31.05 -31.85 30.29
C ARG A 254 -32.00 -31.73 31.47
N ALA A 255 -33.16 -32.36 31.28
CA ALA A 255 -34.21 -32.58 32.27
C ALA A 255 -33.71 -33.43 33.44
#